data_AF-A0A519CBQ6-F1
#
_entry.id   AF-A0A519CBQ6-F1
#
_cell.length_a   1.000
_cell.length_b   1.000
_cell.length_c   1.000
_cell.angle_alpha   90.00
_cell.angle_beta   90.00
_cell.angle_gamma   90.00
#
_symmetry.space_group_name_H-M   'P 1'
#
loop_
_entity.id
_entity.type
_entity.pdbx_description
1 polymer ?
#
loop_
_entity_poly.entity_id
_entity_poly.type
_entity_poly.pdbx_seq_one_letter_code
_entity_poly.pdbx_strand_id
1 'polypeptide(L)'
;ETVSRLINPPMEVPPIMMNALHLIVMQSRMAVGGKQIRTITEVSELAGLEGDKPRLNTLFKWNGQTNKLEETGVPSKLREKISKAAGVSPRQFDEMAQNRQKILESMVQRGITDINQVSTVIQNYYAKM
;
A
#
# COMPACT_ATOMS: atom_id res chain seq x y z
N GLU A 1 12.24 6.06 -10.28
CA GLU A 1 12.06 5.80 -11.74
C GLU A 1 10.62 5.92 -12.19
N THR A 2 9.66 5.21 -11.58
CA THR A 2 8.23 5.19 -11.97
C THR A 2 7.66 6.58 -12.24
N VAL A 3 7.87 7.54 -11.34
CA VAL A 3 7.32 8.89 -11.54
C VAL A 3 8.02 9.67 -12.64
N SER A 4 9.33 9.44 -12.85
CA SER A 4 10.05 10.03 -13.97
C SER A 4 9.48 9.56 -15.32
N ARG A 5 9.10 8.27 -15.42
CA ARG A 5 8.46 7.75 -16.64
C ARG A 5 7.10 8.38 -16.90
N LEU A 6 6.32 8.66 -15.85
CA LEU A 6 5.01 9.31 -15.99
C LEU A 6 5.14 10.74 -16.54
N ILE A 7 6.10 11.51 -16.01
CA ILE A 7 6.28 12.92 -16.38
C ILE A 7 6.88 13.09 -17.78
N ASN A 8 7.74 12.15 -18.20
CA ASN A 8 8.42 12.24 -19.49
C ASN A 8 7.65 11.52 -20.61
N PRO A 9 7.89 11.85 -21.89
CA PRO A 9 7.34 11.11 -23.01
C PRO A 9 7.64 9.60 -22.94
N PRO A 10 6.74 8.74 -23.43
CA PRO A 10 5.51 9.04 -24.18
C PRO A 10 4.29 9.33 -23.29
N MET A 11 4.42 9.27 -21.96
CA MET A 11 3.27 9.48 -21.07
C MET A 11 2.98 10.96 -20.83
N GLU A 12 4.04 11.77 -20.67
CA GLU A 12 3.97 13.25 -20.64
C GLU A 12 2.91 13.80 -19.65
N VAL A 13 2.77 13.15 -18.49
CA VAL A 13 1.81 13.54 -17.45
C VAL A 13 2.29 14.82 -16.76
N PRO A 14 1.50 15.91 -16.75
CA PRO A 14 1.89 17.15 -16.08
C PRO A 14 2.18 16.90 -14.59
N PRO A 15 3.31 17.39 -14.03
CA PRO A 15 3.68 17.15 -12.63
C PRO A 15 2.60 17.51 -11.62
N ILE A 16 1.79 18.54 -11.90
CA ILE A 16 0.66 18.94 -11.05
C ILE A 16 -0.39 17.82 -10.87
N MET A 17 -0.58 16.96 -11.88
CA MET A 17 -1.49 15.81 -11.80
C MET A 17 -0.95 14.71 -10.89
N MET A 18 0.36 14.67 -10.64
CA MET A 18 0.95 13.69 -9.72
C MET A 18 0.37 13.83 -8.31
N ASN A 19 -0.06 15.03 -7.91
CA ASN A 19 -0.72 15.26 -6.62
C ASN A 19 -1.99 14.42 -6.41
N ALA A 20 -2.60 13.87 -7.48
CA ALA A 20 -3.72 12.95 -7.38
C ALA A 20 -3.32 11.52 -6.97
N LEU A 21 -2.03 11.18 -7.07
CA LEU A 21 -1.50 9.86 -6.73
C LEU A 21 -1.24 9.75 -5.23
N HIS A 22 -2.01 8.90 -4.56
CA HIS A 22 -1.93 8.74 -3.11
C HIS A 22 -0.95 7.65 -2.67
N LEU A 23 -0.89 6.53 -3.39
CA LEU A 23 -0.12 5.35 -3.00
C LEU A 23 0.47 4.67 -4.24
N ILE A 24 1.73 4.26 -4.15
CA ILE A 24 2.47 3.50 -5.15
C ILE A 24 2.90 2.19 -4.51
N VAL A 25 2.48 1.06 -5.09
CA VAL A 25 2.89 -0.28 -4.65
C VAL A 25 3.83 -0.84 -5.69
N MET A 26 5.11 -0.94 -5.35
CA MET A 26 6.14 -1.51 -6.22
C MET A 26 6.24 -3.01 -5.99
N GLN A 27 6.10 -3.78 -7.07
CA GLN A 27 6.21 -5.23 -7.04
C GLN A 27 7.33 -5.68 -7.98
N SER A 28 8.13 -6.64 -7.53
CA SER A 28 9.21 -7.22 -8.32
C SER A 28 9.23 -8.74 -8.25
N ARG A 29 9.85 -9.37 -9.24
CA ARG A 29 10.26 -10.78 -9.19
C ARG A 29 11.73 -10.84 -8.79
N MET A 30 12.06 -11.61 -7.77
CA MET A 30 13.41 -11.71 -7.24
C MET A 30 13.76 -13.13 -6.83
N ALA A 31 15.05 -13.46 -6.94
CA ALA A 31 15.61 -14.72 -6.49
C ALA A 31 16.00 -14.62 -5.01
N VAL A 32 15.32 -15.37 -4.14
CA VAL A 32 15.59 -15.42 -2.70
C VAL A 32 15.74 -16.88 -2.28
N GLY A 33 16.89 -17.24 -1.70
CA GLY A 33 17.14 -18.63 -1.28
C GLY A 33 17.03 -19.65 -2.42
N GLY A 34 17.45 -19.29 -3.63
CA GLY A 34 17.38 -20.16 -4.82
C GLY A 34 15.97 -20.32 -5.44
N LYS A 35 14.95 -19.65 -4.89
CA LYS A 35 13.58 -19.65 -5.43
C LYS A 35 13.23 -18.29 -6.03
N GLN A 36 12.47 -18.29 -7.11
CA GLN A 36 11.89 -17.07 -7.67
C GLN A 36 10.59 -16.74 -6.94
N ILE A 37 10.55 -15.56 -6.32
CA ILE A 37 9.36 -15.06 -5.64
C ILE A 37 8.89 -13.76 -6.29
N ARG A 38 7.58 -13.49 -6.24
CA ARG A 38 7.00 -12.20 -6.57
C ARG A 38 6.60 -11.54 -5.26
N THR A 39 7.21 -10.41 -4.94
CA THR A 39 6.98 -9.71 -3.69
C THR A 39 6.82 -8.20 -3.91
N ILE A 40 6.15 -7.55 -2.96
CA ILE A 40 6.13 -6.10 -2.86
C ILE A 40 7.49 -5.68 -2.31
N THR A 41 8.21 -4.84 -3.04
CA THR A 41 9.53 -4.35 -2.63
C THR A 41 9.45 -3.02 -1.90
N GLU A 42 8.43 -2.22 -2.22
CA GLU A 42 8.25 -0.88 -1.68
C GLU A 42 6.77 -0.47 -1.73
N VAL A 43 6.30 0.19 -0.67
CA VAL A 43 5.03 0.94 -0.67
C VAL A 43 5.34 2.37 -0.33
N SER A 44 5.02 3.30 -1.23
CA SER A 44 5.39 4.71 -1.13
C SER A 44 4.21 5.63 -1.39
N GLU A 45 4.19 6.78 -0.76
CA GLU A 45 3.24 7.87 -1.01
C GLU A 45 3.94 9.03 -1.70
N LEU A 46 3.18 9.85 -2.44
CA LEU A 46 3.71 11.11 -2.92
C LEU A 46 3.75 12.14 -1.78
N ALA A 47 4.95 12.57 -1.43
CA ALA A 47 5.18 13.57 -0.39
C ALA A 47 4.98 15.01 -0.89
N GLY A 48 5.03 15.22 -2.21
CA GLY A 48 4.89 16.51 -2.89
C GLY A 48 5.85 16.60 -4.07
N LEU A 49 6.01 17.82 -4.59
CA LEU A 49 7.00 18.16 -5.62
C LEU A 49 8.11 19.01 -5.00
N GLU A 50 9.36 18.66 -5.26
CA GLU A 50 10.55 19.47 -4.98
C GLU A 50 11.04 20.02 -6.32
N GLY A 51 10.62 21.26 -6.65
CA GLY A 51 10.68 21.77 -8.02
C GLY A 51 9.78 20.95 -8.94
N ASP A 52 10.33 20.43 -10.04
CA ASP A 52 9.61 19.52 -10.96
C ASP A 52 9.74 18.04 -10.56
N LYS A 53 10.48 17.73 -9.48
CA LYS A 53 10.74 16.34 -9.08
C LYS A 53 9.79 15.87 -7.98
N PRO A 54 9.05 14.79 -8.21
CA PRO A 54 8.17 14.19 -7.20
C PRO A 54 9.00 13.54 -6.10
N ARG A 55 8.76 13.96 -4.86
CA ARG A 55 9.36 13.35 -3.67
C ARG A 55 8.44 12.25 -3.16
N LEU A 56 9.00 11.08 -2.89
CA LEU A 56 8.26 9.93 -2.36
C LEU A 56 8.57 9.73 -0.87
N ASN A 57 7.54 9.38 -0.10
CA ASN A 57 7.64 8.91 1.27
C ASN A 57 7.46 7.40 1.26
N THR A 58 8.54 6.65 1.45
CA THR A 58 8.47 5.18 1.55
C THR A 58 7.94 4.76 2.91
N LEU A 59 6.75 4.16 2.93
CA LEU A 59 6.09 3.67 4.14
C LEU A 59 6.54 2.26 4.51
N PHE A 60 6.70 1.40 3.50
CA PHE A 60 7.14 0.02 3.68
C PHE A 60 8.26 -0.31 2.70
N LYS A 61 9.23 -1.09 3.17
CA LYS A 61 10.35 -1.56 2.36
C LYS A 61 10.63 -3.02 2.64
N TRP A 62 10.89 -3.78 1.58
CA TRP A 62 11.24 -5.18 1.71
C TRP A 62 12.67 -5.33 2.26
N ASN A 63 12.81 -6.17 3.28
CA ASN A 63 14.07 -6.55 3.88
C ASN A 63 14.46 -7.96 3.39
N GLY A 64 15.57 -8.03 2.65
CA GLY A 64 16.02 -9.28 2.05
C GLY A 64 16.66 -10.28 3.00
N GLN A 65 17.05 -9.84 4.20
CA GLN A 65 17.55 -10.74 5.23
C GLN A 65 16.40 -11.45 5.96
N THR A 66 15.33 -10.71 6.26
CA THR A 66 14.15 -11.27 6.96
C THR A 66 13.10 -11.82 6.00
N ASN A 67 13.22 -11.53 4.70
CA ASN A 67 12.25 -11.82 3.65
C ASN A 67 10.85 -11.29 4.00
N LYS A 68 10.78 -10.10 4.60
CA LYS A 68 9.54 -9.44 5.03
C LYS A 68 9.44 -8.03 4.49
N LEU A 69 8.22 -7.58 4.29
CA LEU A 69 7.91 -6.17 4.07
C LEU A 69 7.83 -5.49 5.44
N GLU A 70 8.69 -4.52 5.69
CA GLU A 70 8.83 -3.86 7.00
C GLU A 70 8.45 -2.39 6.91
N GLU A 71 7.83 -1.87 7.97
CA GLU A 71 7.54 -0.43 8.10
C GLU A 71 8.83 0.37 8.25
N THR A 72 8.89 1.53 7.62
CA THR A 72 10.03 2.44 7.72
C THR A 72 9.92 3.42 8.89
N GLY A 73 8.74 3.51 9.52
CA GLY A 73 8.40 4.52 10.53
C GLY A 73 8.05 5.89 9.95
N VAL A 74 8.05 6.06 8.62
CA VAL A 74 7.62 7.32 7.99
C VAL A 74 6.10 7.49 8.15
N PRO A 75 5.61 8.63 8.67
CA PRO A 75 4.18 8.89 8.80
C PRO A 75 3.45 8.88 7.46
N SER A 76 2.27 8.25 7.42
CA SER A 76 1.42 8.17 6.22
C SER A 76 0.48 9.37 6.13
N LYS A 77 0.61 10.14 5.04
CA LYS A 77 -0.31 11.23 4.69
C LYS A 77 -1.67 10.69 4.25
N LEU A 78 -1.70 9.52 3.60
CA LEU A 78 -2.96 8.89 3.20
C LEU A 78 -3.79 8.50 4.42
N ARG A 79 -3.15 7.93 5.45
CA ARG A 79 -3.78 7.63 6.74
C ARG A 79 -4.41 8.86 7.37
N GLU A 80 -3.68 9.98 7.44
CA GLU A 80 -4.21 11.24 7.95
C GLU A 80 -5.42 11.72 7.13
N LYS A 81 -5.33 11.66 5.80
CA LYS A 81 -6.41 12.05 4.88
C LYS A 81 -7.67 11.21 5.09
N ILE A 82 -7.54 9.88 5.20
CA ILE A 82 -8.68 8.97 5.44
C ILE A 82 -9.27 9.22 6.82
N SER A 83 -8.42 9.38 7.85
CA SER A 83 -8.87 9.62 9.22
C SER A 83 -9.70 10.91 9.31
N LYS A 84 -9.21 11.99 8.68
CA LYS A 84 -9.92 13.27 8.61
C LYS A 84 -11.24 13.15 7.85
N ALA A 85 -11.24 12.48 6.69
CA ALA A 85 -12.45 12.31 5.89
C ALA A 85 -13.52 11.47 6.61
N ALA A 86 -13.11 10.47 7.38
CA ALA A 86 -14.01 9.63 8.17
C ALA A 86 -14.37 10.25 9.54
N GLY A 87 -13.77 11.37 9.92
CA GLY A 87 -14.00 12.00 11.23
C GLY A 87 -13.50 11.17 12.41
N VAL A 88 -12.49 10.32 12.21
CA VAL A 88 -11.94 9.43 13.24
C VAL A 88 -10.54 9.85 13.66
N SER A 89 -10.17 9.54 14.91
CA SER A 89 -8.81 9.73 15.40
C SER A 89 -7.81 8.76 14.72
N PRO A 90 -6.52 9.09 14.69
CA PRO A 90 -5.49 8.17 14.17
C PRO A 90 -5.49 6.81 14.86
N ARG A 91 -5.81 6.77 16.17
CA ARG A 91 -5.92 5.52 16.93
C ARG A 91 -7.09 4.66 16.45
N GLN A 92 -8.26 5.26 16.26
CA GLN A 92 -9.43 4.55 15.73
C GLN A 92 -9.17 4.03 14.31
N PHE A 93 -8.46 4.78 13.47
CA PHE A 93 -8.01 4.31 12.17
C PHE A 93 -7.17 3.03 12.30
N ASP A 94 -6.19 3.00 13.22
CA ASP A 94 -5.35 1.82 13.43
C ASP A 94 -6.16 0.62 13.91
N GLU A 95 -7.09 0.82 14.86
CA GLU A 95 -7.98 -0.24 15.33
C GLU A 95 -8.84 -0.80 14.18
N MET A 96 -9.37 0.08 13.33
CA MET A 96 -10.13 -0.31 12.13
C MET A 96 -9.27 -1.04 11.08
N ALA A 97 -8.01 -0.64 10.90
CA ALA A 97 -7.06 -1.30 10.00
C ALA A 97 -6.66 -2.69 10.53
N GLN A 98 -6.35 -2.78 11.81
CA GLN A 98 -6.03 -4.04 12.50
C GLN A 98 -7.21 -5.02 12.48
N ASN A 99 -8.44 -4.54 12.64
CA ASN A 99 -9.62 -5.40 12.52
C ASN A 99 -9.75 -5.99 11.10
N ARG A 100 -9.49 -5.19 10.06
CA ARG A 100 -9.46 -5.69 8.67
C ARG A 100 -8.31 -6.68 8.45
N GLN A 101 -7.15 -6.42 9.02
CA GLN A 101 -6.01 -7.35 8.98
C GLN A 101 -6.37 -8.71 9.59
N LYS A 102 -6.98 -8.74 10.78
CA LYS A 102 -7.41 -9.98 11.44
C LYS A 102 -8.38 -10.81 10.60
N ILE A 103 -9.24 -10.16 9.81
CA ILE A 103 -10.15 -10.86 8.88
C ILE A 103 -9.34 -11.56 7.78
N LEU A 104 -8.37 -10.87 7.18
CA LEU A 104 -7.49 -11.46 6.18
C LEU A 104 -6.67 -12.63 6.76
N GLU A 105 -6.11 -12.46 7.95
CA GLU A 105 -5.35 -13.50 8.65
C GLU A 105 -6.23 -14.72 8.97
N SER A 106 -7.47 -14.50 9.41
CA SER A 106 -8.44 -15.57 9.65
C SER A 106 -8.76 -16.36 8.38
N MET A 107 -8.90 -15.68 7.23
CA MET A 107 -9.11 -16.35 5.95
C MET A 107 -7.90 -17.23 5.58
N VAL A 108 -6.68 -16.73 5.77
CA VAL A 108 -5.44 -17.50 5.54
C VAL A 108 -5.38 -18.73 6.45
N GLN A 109 -5.65 -18.56 7.75
CA GLN A 109 -5.66 -19.67 8.73
C GLN A 109 -6.69 -20.75 8.39
N ARG A 110 -7.82 -20.36 7.81
CA ARG A 110 -8.90 -21.26 7.38
C ARG A 110 -8.66 -21.86 5.99
N GLY A 111 -7.57 -21.52 5.32
CA GLY A 111 -7.26 -21.99 3.97
C GLY A 111 -8.19 -21.44 2.88
N ILE A 112 -8.83 -20.29 3.12
CA ILE A 112 -9.72 -19.66 2.13
C ILE A 112 -8.86 -18.92 1.10
N THR A 113 -8.77 -19.48 -0.10
CA THR A 113 -7.98 -18.92 -1.22
C THR A 113 -8.82 -18.63 -2.47
N ASP A 114 -10.04 -19.16 -2.53
CA ASP A 114 -10.97 -18.93 -3.64
C ASP A 114 -11.55 -17.50 -3.62
N ILE A 115 -11.55 -16.84 -4.77
CA ILE A 115 -11.94 -15.43 -4.89
C ILE A 115 -13.42 -15.20 -4.53
N ASN A 116 -14.31 -16.17 -4.77
CA ASN A 116 -15.73 -16.03 -4.45
C ASN A 116 -15.93 -16.15 -2.95
N GLN A 117 -15.22 -17.09 -2.29
CA GLN A 117 -15.25 -17.23 -0.84
C GLN A 117 -14.69 -16.00 -0.14
N VAL A 118 -13.53 -15.49 -0.60
CA VAL A 118 -12.94 -14.23 -0.08
C VAL A 118 -13.93 -13.08 -0.21
N SER A 119 -14.54 -12.92 -1.38
CA SER A 119 -15.54 -11.87 -1.64
C SER A 119 -16.73 -11.98 -0.70
N THR A 120 -17.24 -13.20 -0.48
CA THR A 120 -18.36 -13.46 0.45
C THR A 120 -18.01 -13.04 1.88
N VAL A 121 -16.81 -13.37 2.36
CA VAL A 121 -16.36 -12.96 3.71
C VAL A 121 -16.27 -11.44 3.84
N ILE A 122 -15.68 -10.77 2.85
CA ILE A 122 -15.53 -9.31 2.85
C ILE A 122 -16.92 -8.63 2.80
N GLN A 123 -17.83 -9.10 1.95
CA GLN A 123 -19.18 -8.56 1.87
C GLN A 123 -19.95 -8.74 3.17
N ASN A 124 -19.87 -9.92 3.80
CA ASN A 124 -20.51 -10.19 5.08
C ASN A 124 -19.97 -9.30 6.21
N TYR A 125 -18.68 -8.96 6.18
CA TYR A 125 -18.10 -8.00 7.12
C TYR A 125 -18.72 -6.61 6.96
N TYR A 126 -18.82 -6.10 5.73
CA TYR A 126 -19.41 -4.78 5.47
C TYR A 126 -20.94 -4.73 5.62
N ALA A 127 -21.65 -5.83 5.41
CA ALA A 127 -23.10 -5.89 5.60
C ALA A 127 -23.52 -5.88 7.08
N LYS A 128 -22.60 -6.21 7.99
CA LYS A 128 -22.83 -6.20 9.45
C LYS A 128 -22.34 -4.91 10.13
N MET A 129 -21.76 -4.00 9.36
CA MET A 129 -21.22 -2.72 9.83
C MET A 129 -22.25 -1.61 9.62
#